data_AF-A0A3B9F684-F1
#
_entry.id   AF-A0A3B9F684-F1
#
_cell.length_a   1.000
_cell.length_b   1.000
_cell.length_c   1.000
_cell.angle_alpha   90.00
_cell.angle_beta   90.00
_cell.angle_gamma   90.00
#
_symmetry.space_group_name_H-M   'P 1'
#
loop_
_entity.id
_entity.type
_entity.pdbx_description
1 polymer ?
#
loop_
_entity_poly.entity_id
_entity_poly.type
_entity_poly.pdbx_seq_one_letter_code
_entity_poly.pdbx_strand_id
1 'polypeptide(L)'
;IDIATTCVQEVNELALRSAGIVIGMPSSDNATANAAISSLLAVINNHQFVGFFESFGGDDEPISPLRKKFIDLGVKEAFPAIKVKYTPNDSLFRELEECGTDMGQLIVRARNIKQIKSIDVNLEKALGRISNGIYILTIAKNGSQTGMLVSWVAQASLQPLGFTVAIAKVRVIESMLQIGDHFVLNVLEEGNYKDLKRHFLKRLLPGYDRFANINTQTAQNGSPILTSALAYMECKVINIMECSDHFIMYCSVENGRVSKPEGITAVRHRKVGNYY
;
A
#
# COMPACT_ATOMS: atom_id res chain seq x y z
N ILE A 1 10.87 9.43 -20.96
CA ILE A 1 11.31 9.97 -22.27
C ILE A 1 11.21 11.48 -22.23
N ASP A 2 12.04 12.18 -22.99
CA ASP A 2 11.91 13.62 -23.15
C ASP A 2 11.01 13.93 -24.35
N ILE A 3 9.77 14.35 -24.07
CA ILE A 3 8.78 14.65 -25.10
C ILE A 3 9.12 15.91 -25.92
N ALA A 4 10.08 16.72 -25.48
CA ALA A 4 10.57 17.86 -26.25
C ALA A 4 11.44 17.43 -27.46
N THR A 5 11.97 16.21 -27.43
CA THR A 5 12.93 15.70 -28.43
C THR A 5 12.51 14.37 -29.06
N THR A 6 11.57 13.64 -28.45
CA THR A 6 11.08 12.34 -28.93
C THR A 6 10.07 12.51 -30.07
N CYS A 7 10.12 11.63 -31.09
CA CYS A 7 9.17 11.67 -32.19
C CYS A 7 7.78 11.15 -31.78
N VAL A 8 6.74 11.62 -32.47
CA VAL A 8 5.34 11.31 -32.16
C VAL A 8 5.04 9.80 -32.25
N GLN A 9 5.64 9.11 -33.22
CA GLN A 9 5.48 7.67 -33.41
C GLN A 9 5.97 6.89 -32.19
N GLU A 10 7.14 7.26 -31.65
CA GLU A 10 7.72 6.63 -30.47
C GLU A 10 6.88 6.91 -29.20
N VAL A 11 6.38 8.13 -29.03
CA VAL A 11 5.44 8.49 -27.95
C VAL A 11 4.21 7.59 -27.98
N ASN A 12 3.61 7.37 -29.16
CA ASN A 12 2.45 6.49 -29.31
C ASN A 12 2.75 5.03 -28.97
N GLU A 13 3.86 4.50 -29.47
CA GLU A 13 4.23 3.11 -29.22
C GLU A 13 4.44 2.85 -27.72
N LEU A 14 5.13 3.77 -27.03
CA LEU A 14 5.35 3.69 -25.60
C LEU A 14 4.04 3.84 -24.82
N ALA A 15 3.21 4.81 -25.20
CA ALA A 15 1.91 5.01 -24.57
C ALA A 15 1.03 3.76 -24.66
N LEU A 16 0.96 3.09 -25.81
CA LEU A 16 0.14 1.88 -26.00
C LEU A 16 0.63 0.67 -25.20
N ARG A 17 1.92 0.61 -24.85
CA ARG A 17 2.51 -0.49 -24.06
C ARG A 17 2.52 -0.22 -22.55
N SER A 18 2.30 1.02 -22.15
CA SER A 18 2.35 1.41 -20.73
C SER A 18 1.03 1.13 -20.01
N ALA A 19 1.10 0.52 -18.83
CA ALA A 19 -0.04 0.44 -17.91
C ALA A 19 -0.21 1.73 -17.08
N GLY A 20 0.86 2.52 -16.97
CA GLY A 20 0.91 3.79 -16.26
C GLY A 20 1.78 4.80 -16.98
N ILE A 21 1.33 6.05 -17.03
CA ILE A 21 2.03 7.17 -17.66
C ILE A 21 2.12 8.35 -16.68
N VAL A 22 3.32 8.88 -16.46
CA VAL A 22 3.52 10.10 -15.67
C VAL A 22 3.89 11.23 -16.62
N ILE A 23 3.17 12.34 -16.53
CA ILE A 23 3.26 13.47 -17.45
C ILE A 23 3.74 14.70 -16.68
N GLY A 24 4.92 15.18 -17.04
CA GLY A 24 5.40 16.50 -16.64
C GLY A 24 4.79 17.56 -17.54
N MET A 25 4.44 18.72 -16.99
CA MET A 25 3.90 19.82 -17.78
C MET A 25 4.97 20.32 -18.77
N PRO A 26 4.70 20.31 -20.08
CA PRO A 26 5.65 20.82 -21.05
C PRO A 26 5.64 22.35 -21.05
N SER A 27 6.71 22.96 -21.55
CA SER A 27 6.68 24.37 -21.93
C SER A 27 5.62 24.63 -23.01
N SER A 28 4.80 25.66 -22.81
CA SER A 28 3.70 26.05 -23.71
C SER A 28 4.20 26.39 -25.12
N ASP A 29 5.44 26.88 -25.24
CA ASP A 29 6.04 27.29 -26.50
C ASP A 29 6.74 26.13 -27.24
N ASN A 30 6.81 24.95 -26.65
CA ASN A 30 7.47 23.80 -27.25
C ASN A 30 6.50 23.03 -28.17
N ALA A 31 6.53 23.37 -29.47
CA ALA A 31 5.68 22.72 -30.48
C ALA A 31 5.83 21.19 -30.54
N THR A 32 7.04 20.66 -30.33
CA THR A 32 7.30 19.21 -30.32
C THR A 32 6.62 18.54 -29.13
N ALA A 33 6.77 19.12 -27.93
CA ALA A 33 6.12 18.61 -26.73
C ALA A 33 4.59 18.69 -26.82
N ASN A 34 4.05 19.78 -27.38
CA ASN A 34 2.63 19.95 -27.63
C ASN A 34 2.08 18.89 -28.61
N ALA A 35 2.83 18.58 -29.67
CA ALA A 35 2.48 17.52 -30.61
C ALA A 35 2.51 16.13 -29.95
N ALA A 36 3.52 15.86 -29.11
CA ALA A 36 3.62 14.63 -28.34
C ALA A 36 2.45 14.46 -27.36
N ILE A 37 2.07 15.50 -26.63
CA ILE A 37 0.90 15.49 -25.73
C ILE A 37 -0.40 15.26 -26.49
N SER A 38 -0.58 15.94 -27.63
CA SER A 38 -1.77 15.76 -28.48
C SER A 38 -1.88 14.33 -28.99
N SER A 39 -0.74 13.73 -29.36
CA SER A 39 -0.69 12.34 -29.78
C SER A 39 -0.98 11.37 -28.65
N LEU A 40 -0.44 11.64 -27.45
CA LEU A 40 -0.72 10.85 -26.25
C LEU A 40 -2.21 10.87 -25.91
N LEU A 41 -2.87 12.04 -25.99
CA LEU A 41 -4.33 12.18 -25.81
C LEU A 41 -5.13 11.36 -26.82
N ALA A 42 -4.61 11.15 -28.05
CA ALA A 42 -5.29 10.39 -29.08
C ALA A 42 -5.23 8.87 -28.88
N VAL A 43 -4.22 8.35 -28.16
CA VAL A 43 -4.00 6.90 -28.00
C VAL A 43 -4.29 6.39 -26.59
N ILE A 44 -4.39 7.27 -25.59
CA ILE A 44 -4.63 6.88 -24.21
C ILE A 44 -6.03 6.28 -24.03
N ASN A 45 -6.16 5.31 -23.12
CA ASN A 45 -7.43 4.64 -22.84
C ASN A 45 -7.72 4.48 -21.34
N ASN A 46 -8.97 4.13 -21.03
CA ASN A 46 -9.49 4.03 -19.67
C ASN A 46 -8.97 2.82 -18.85
N HIS A 47 -8.12 1.97 -19.44
CA HIS A 47 -7.44 0.88 -18.72
C HIS A 47 -6.08 1.31 -18.15
N GLN A 48 -5.59 2.49 -18.51
CA GLN A 48 -4.32 3.04 -18.04
C GLN A 48 -4.53 3.96 -16.85
N PHE A 49 -3.44 4.18 -16.11
CA PHE A 49 -3.38 5.17 -15.03
C PHE A 49 -2.47 6.33 -15.41
N VAL A 50 -2.84 7.54 -15.02
CA VAL A 50 -2.05 8.76 -15.28
C VAL A 50 -1.65 9.47 -14.00
N GLY A 51 -0.41 9.94 -13.96
CA GLY A 51 0.08 10.86 -12.93
C GLY A 51 0.52 12.16 -13.58
N PHE A 52 0.38 13.29 -12.87
CA PHE A 52 0.76 14.60 -13.37
C PHE A 52 1.70 15.30 -12.40
N PHE A 53 2.70 16.01 -12.91
CA PHE A 53 3.52 16.91 -12.11
C PHE A 53 3.85 18.20 -12.86
N GLU A 54 4.05 19.28 -12.11
CA GLU A 54 4.41 20.61 -12.60
C GLU A 54 5.62 21.12 -11.80
N SER A 55 6.68 21.53 -12.52
CA SER A 55 7.93 22.02 -11.95
C SER A 55 7.98 23.53 -11.68
N PHE A 56 6.93 24.27 -12.05
CA PHE A 56 6.86 25.74 -11.94
C PHE A 56 8.10 26.44 -12.54
N GLY A 57 8.61 25.93 -13.67
CA GLY A 57 9.90 26.31 -14.23
C GLY A 57 9.88 27.53 -15.17
N GLY A 58 8.71 28.10 -15.44
CA GLY A 58 8.52 29.17 -16.42
C GLY A 58 7.16 29.07 -17.10
N ASP A 59 7.14 29.18 -18.43
CA ASP A 59 5.93 29.18 -19.28
C ASP A 59 5.35 27.76 -19.52
N ASP A 60 5.32 26.91 -18.49
CA ASP A 60 4.77 25.56 -18.58
C ASP A 60 3.23 25.58 -18.78
N GLU A 61 2.68 24.63 -19.54
CA GLU A 61 1.23 24.47 -19.66
C GLU A 61 0.65 24.22 -18.26
N PRO A 62 -0.37 25.00 -17.81
CA PRO A 62 -0.91 24.80 -16.49
C PRO A 62 -1.44 23.37 -16.32
N ILE A 63 -1.15 22.76 -15.16
CA ILE A 63 -1.50 21.36 -14.91
C ILE A 63 -3.00 21.07 -14.99
N SER A 64 -3.84 22.05 -14.65
CA SER A 64 -5.29 21.82 -14.51
C SER A 64 -6.02 21.63 -15.85
N PRO A 65 -5.84 22.50 -16.87
CA PRO A 65 -6.36 22.27 -18.22
C PRO A 65 -5.92 20.94 -18.83
N LEU A 66 -4.62 20.63 -18.80
CA LEU A 66 -4.10 19.41 -19.41
C LEU A 66 -4.63 18.16 -18.71
N ARG A 67 -4.57 18.13 -17.37
CA ARG A 67 -5.15 17.07 -16.56
C ARG A 67 -6.61 16.83 -16.90
N LYS A 68 -7.42 17.90 -17.03
CA LYS A 68 -8.85 17.78 -17.35
C LYS A 68 -9.08 17.04 -18.68
N LYS A 69 -8.29 17.32 -19.72
CA LYS A 69 -8.38 16.61 -21.02
C LYS A 69 -8.26 15.10 -20.85
N PHE A 70 -7.33 14.62 -20.01
CA PHE A 70 -7.16 13.18 -19.74
C PHE A 70 -8.29 12.57 -18.91
N ILE A 71 -8.79 13.30 -17.90
CA ILE A 71 -9.90 12.83 -17.06
C ILE A 71 -11.20 12.75 -17.87
N ASP A 72 -11.45 13.71 -18.77
CA ASP A 72 -12.63 13.72 -19.65
C ASP A 72 -12.63 12.53 -20.64
N LEU A 73 -11.46 11.96 -20.95
CA LEU A 73 -11.31 10.70 -21.71
C LEU A 73 -11.55 9.44 -20.86
N GLY A 74 -11.87 9.58 -19.57
CA GLY A 74 -12.16 8.47 -18.66
C GLY A 74 -10.92 7.75 -18.12
N VAL A 75 -9.73 8.32 -18.29
CA VAL A 75 -8.49 7.77 -17.73
C VAL A 75 -8.44 8.05 -16.23
N LYS A 76 -7.92 7.09 -15.46
CA LYS A 76 -7.89 7.19 -13.99
C LYS A 76 -6.61 7.86 -13.53
N GLU A 77 -6.76 8.84 -12.65
CA GLU A 77 -5.61 9.45 -12.00
C GLU A 77 -5.04 8.50 -10.93
N ALA A 78 -3.71 8.34 -10.93
CA ALA A 78 -2.99 7.42 -10.04
C ALA A 78 -2.79 8.01 -8.64
N PHE A 79 -2.51 9.32 -8.58
CA PHE A 79 -2.22 10.08 -7.37
C PHE A 79 -2.56 11.56 -7.61
N PRO A 80 -2.79 12.38 -6.56
CA PRO A 80 -3.05 13.80 -6.73
C PRO A 80 -1.93 14.51 -7.51
N ALA A 81 -2.30 15.35 -8.48
CA ALA A 81 -1.35 16.12 -9.27
C ALA A 81 -0.32 16.90 -8.41
N ILE A 82 0.96 16.67 -8.70
CA ILE A 82 2.08 17.15 -7.89
C ILE A 82 2.54 18.53 -8.36
N LYS A 83 2.79 19.44 -7.42
CA LYS A 83 3.21 20.82 -7.70
C LYS A 83 4.52 21.13 -7.00
N VAL A 84 5.62 21.08 -7.74
CA VAL A 84 6.96 21.38 -7.23
C VAL A 84 7.20 22.88 -7.32
N LYS A 85 6.78 23.62 -6.28
CA LYS A 85 6.86 25.10 -6.25
C LYS A 85 8.17 25.66 -5.71
N TYR A 86 8.94 24.83 -5.02
CA TYR A 86 10.14 25.24 -4.28
C TYR A 86 11.24 24.20 -4.51
N THR A 87 12.47 24.54 -4.12
CA THR A 87 13.59 23.60 -4.13
C THR A 87 13.20 22.31 -3.40
N PRO A 88 13.36 21.13 -4.05
CA PRO A 88 13.03 19.86 -3.44
C PRO A 88 13.72 19.65 -2.10
N ASN A 89 12.97 19.08 -1.15
CA ASN A 89 13.45 18.68 0.17
C ASN A 89 13.08 17.21 0.43
N ASP A 90 13.59 16.64 1.51
CA ASP A 90 13.36 15.22 1.88
C ASP A 90 11.88 14.87 2.06
N SER A 91 11.02 15.85 2.38
CA SER A 91 9.58 15.63 2.45
C SER A 91 8.96 15.43 1.07
N LEU A 92 9.35 16.26 0.09
CA LEU A 92 8.87 16.15 -1.28
C LEU A 92 9.38 14.86 -1.94
N PHE A 93 10.64 14.47 -1.72
CA PHE A 93 11.16 13.21 -2.26
C PHE A 93 10.38 11.99 -1.74
N ARG A 94 10.04 11.98 -0.44
CA ARG A 94 9.18 10.93 0.13
C ARG A 94 7.78 10.91 -0.50
N GLU A 95 7.17 12.07 -0.70
CA GLU A 95 5.87 12.17 -1.38
C GLU A 95 5.93 11.62 -2.82
N LEU A 96 7.01 11.90 -3.55
CA LEU A 96 7.23 11.38 -4.90
C LEU A 96 7.40 9.85 -4.92
N GLU A 97 8.17 9.29 -3.98
CA GLU A 97 8.33 7.83 -3.82
C GLU A 97 6.98 7.16 -3.50
N GLU A 98 6.17 7.77 -2.65
CA GLU A 98 4.81 7.29 -2.32
C GLU A 98 3.88 7.34 -3.54
N CYS A 99 3.91 8.40 -4.34
CA CYS A 99 3.10 8.52 -5.55
C CYS A 99 3.47 7.44 -6.59
N GLY A 100 4.76 7.18 -6.78
CA GLY A 100 5.23 6.09 -7.64
C GLY A 100 4.78 4.72 -7.14
N THR A 101 4.90 4.50 -5.82
CA THR A 101 4.42 3.29 -5.15
C THR A 101 2.91 3.11 -5.35
N ASP A 102 2.12 4.14 -5.10
CA ASP A 102 0.66 4.15 -5.27
C ASP A 102 0.23 3.78 -6.69
N MET A 103 0.89 4.36 -7.69
CA MET A 103 0.64 4.05 -9.09
C MET A 103 0.95 2.58 -9.40
N GLY A 104 2.11 2.08 -8.95
CA GLY A 104 2.49 0.67 -9.10
C GLY A 104 1.45 -0.26 -8.46
N GLN A 105 0.96 0.09 -7.27
CA GLN A 105 -0.08 -0.66 -6.57
C GLN A 105 -1.41 -0.68 -7.32
N LEU A 106 -1.83 0.45 -7.90
CA LEU A 106 -3.06 0.52 -8.70
C LEU A 106 -2.98 -0.38 -9.94
N ILE A 107 -1.85 -0.36 -10.64
CA ILE A 107 -1.59 -1.19 -11.83
C ILE A 107 -1.62 -2.67 -11.45
N VAL A 108 -0.86 -3.07 -10.42
CA VAL A 108 -0.81 -4.46 -9.94
C VAL A 108 -2.20 -4.92 -9.49
N ARG A 109 -2.94 -4.08 -8.77
CA ARG A 109 -4.30 -4.40 -8.32
C ARG A 109 -5.26 -4.58 -9.49
N ALA A 110 -5.22 -3.71 -10.50
CA ALA A 110 -6.06 -3.83 -11.70
C ALA A 110 -5.76 -5.14 -12.45
N ARG A 111 -4.48 -5.51 -12.57
CA ARG A 111 -4.06 -6.79 -13.16
C ARG A 111 -4.57 -7.98 -12.35
N ASN A 112 -4.39 -7.96 -11.03
CA ASN A 112 -4.81 -9.04 -10.15
C ASN A 112 -6.33 -9.19 -10.14
N ILE A 113 -7.11 -8.10 -10.15
CA ILE A 113 -8.58 -8.16 -10.27
C ILE A 113 -9.00 -8.85 -11.56
N LYS A 114 -8.33 -8.56 -12.69
CA LYS A 114 -8.63 -9.22 -13.97
C LYS A 114 -8.37 -10.73 -13.91
N GLN A 115 -7.29 -11.15 -13.24
CA GLN A 115 -7.01 -12.57 -12.99
C GLN A 115 -8.02 -13.20 -12.03
N ILE A 116 -8.36 -12.52 -10.93
CA ILE A 116 -9.35 -12.99 -9.94
C ILE A 116 -10.73 -13.18 -10.58
N LYS A 117 -11.17 -12.30 -11.48
CA LYS A 117 -12.43 -12.46 -12.22
C LYS A 117 -12.50 -13.72 -13.09
N SER A 118 -11.36 -14.36 -13.37
CA SER A 118 -11.29 -15.65 -14.09
C SER A 118 -11.27 -16.87 -13.16
N ILE A 119 -11.21 -16.66 -11.84
CA ILE A 119 -11.24 -17.74 -10.84
C ILE A 119 -12.67 -18.23 -10.67
N ASP A 120 -12.86 -19.55 -10.60
CA ASP A 120 -14.15 -20.16 -10.30
C ASP A 120 -14.67 -19.69 -8.93
N VAL A 121 -15.89 -19.17 -8.91
CA VAL A 121 -16.55 -18.61 -7.71
C VAL A 121 -16.64 -19.63 -6.56
N ASN A 122 -16.75 -20.93 -6.86
CA ASN A 122 -16.78 -21.98 -5.84
C ASN A 122 -15.40 -22.16 -5.19
N LEU A 123 -14.31 -22.02 -5.95
CA LEU A 123 -12.96 -22.03 -5.38
C LEU A 123 -12.75 -20.84 -4.44
N GLU A 124 -13.22 -19.65 -4.83
CA GLU A 124 -13.14 -18.48 -3.95
C GLU A 124 -13.95 -18.66 -2.67
N LYS A 125 -15.15 -19.25 -2.76
CA LYS A 125 -15.99 -19.55 -1.60
C LYS A 125 -15.33 -20.58 -0.68
N ALA A 126 -14.73 -21.62 -1.25
CA ALA A 126 -14.01 -22.66 -0.49
C ALA A 126 -12.81 -22.05 0.25
N LEU A 127 -11.99 -21.25 -0.43
CA LEU A 127 -10.87 -20.54 0.19
C LEU A 127 -11.34 -19.57 1.29
N GLY A 128 -12.50 -18.94 1.11
CA GLY A 128 -13.14 -18.11 2.12
C GLY A 128 -13.52 -18.82 3.42
N ARG A 129 -13.54 -20.17 3.46
CA ARG A 129 -13.84 -20.95 4.67
C ARG A 129 -12.65 -21.13 5.61
N ILE A 130 -11.45 -20.74 5.19
CA ILE A 130 -10.30 -20.69 6.10
C ILE A 130 -10.57 -19.63 7.17
N SER A 131 -10.72 -20.11 8.41
CA SER A 131 -10.91 -19.25 9.57
C SER A 131 -9.58 -18.74 10.06
N ASN A 132 -9.55 -17.47 10.44
CA ASN A 132 -8.35 -16.75 10.80
C ASN A 132 -8.64 -15.88 12.02
N GLY A 133 -7.67 -15.67 12.90
CA GLY A 133 -7.82 -14.68 13.96
C GLY A 133 -7.82 -13.24 13.42
N ILE A 134 -8.13 -12.29 14.29
CA ILE A 134 -7.98 -10.86 14.01
C ILE A 134 -6.84 -10.33 14.88
N TYR A 135 -5.85 -9.73 14.22
CA TYR A 135 -4.66 -9.21 14.87
C TYR A 135 -4.35 -7.80 14.36
N ILE A 136 -3.65 -7.02 15.17
CA ILE A 136 -3.01 -5.78 14.74
C ILE A 136 -1.50 -5.95 14.86
N LEU A 137 -0.80 -5.84 13.73
CA LEU A 137 0.65 -5.71 13.70
C LEU A 137 0.99 -4.23 13.94
N THR A 138 1.89 -3.94 14.88
CA THR A 138 2.39 -2.60 15.17
C THR A 138 3.91 -2.60 15.13
N ILE A 139 4.50 -1.50 14.66
CA ILE A 139 5.95 -1.38 14.51
C ILE A 139 6.39 0.05 14.81
N ALA A 140 7.56 0.18 15.43
CA ALA A 140 8.30 1.42 15.57
C ALA A 140 9.69 1.25 14.94
N LYS A 141 10.07 2.12 14.01
CA LYS A 141 11.40 2.13 13.37
C LYS A 141 11.78 3.55 12.96
N ASN A 142 13.02 3.95 13.24
CA ASN A 142 13.58 5.25 12.85
C ASN A 142 12.69 6.46 13.22
N GLY A 143 12.14 6.47 14.45
CA GLY A 143 11.26 7.54 14.93
C GLY A 143 9.85 7.55 14.34
N SER A 144 9.53 6.62 13.43
CA SER A 144 8.19 6.44 12.86
C SER A 144 7.49 5.24 13.50
N GLN A 145 6.19 5.38 13.76
CA GLN A 145 5.36 4.28 14.27
C GLN A 145 4.14 4.08 13.39
N THR A 146 3.77 2.82 13.15
CA THR A 146 2.56 2.49 12.40
C THR A 146 2.03 1.12 12.80
N GLY A 147 0.89 0.74 12.21
CA GLY A 147 0.32 -0.58 12.40
C GLY A 147 -0.76 -0.91 11.39
N MET A 148 -1.08 -2.18 11.23
CA MET A 148 -2.09 -2.66 10.29
C MET A 148 -2.88 -3.84 10.84
N LEU A 149 -4.12 -3.98 10.38
CA LEU A 149 -4.89 -5.21 10.58
C LEU A 149 -4.23 -6.34 9.77
N VAL A 150 -3.94 -7.46 10.43
CA VAL A 150 -3.52 -8.71 9.78
C VAL A 150 -4.44 -9.85 10.23
N SER A 151 -4.64 -10.84 9.35
CA SER A 151 -5.42 -12.02 9.68
C SER A 151 -4.80 -13.33 9.23
N TRP A 152 -3.93 -13.33 8.21
CA TRP A 152 -3.30 -14.55 7.72
C TRP A 152 -2.09 -14.87 8.58
N VAL A 153 -2.36 -15.38 9.78
CA VAL A 153 -1.37 -15.74 10.79
C VAL A 153 -1.53 -17.21 11.11
N ALA A 154 -0.43 -17.96 11.10
CA ALA A 154 -0.43 -19.39 11.45
C ALA A 154 0.84 -19.73 12.25
N GLN A 155 0.71 -20.49 13.33
CA GLN A 155 1.87 -21.01 14.04
C GLN A 155 2.69 -21.92 13.12
N ALA A 156 4.02 -21.80 13.17
CA ALA A 156 4.94 -22.45 12.24
C ALA A 156 6.02 -23.28 12.95
N SER A 157 6.30 -23.02 14.22
CA SER A 157 7.37 -23.70 14.96
C SER A 157 7.18 -23.63 16.48
N LEU A 158 7.85 -24.55 17.18
CA LEU A 158 7.97 -24.57 18.64
C LEU A 158 9.36 -24.13 19.12
N GLN A 159 10.42 -24.40 18.35
CA GLN A 159 11.79 -24.02 18.70
C GLN A 159 12.52 -23.38 17.50
N PRO A 160 12.65 -22.04 17.45
CA PRO A 160 12.04 -21.07 18.38
C PRO A 160 10.50 -21.06 18.27
N LEU A 161 9.82 -20.48 19.26
CA LEU A 161 8.38 -20.19 19.15
C LEU A 161 8.18 -19.27 17.95
N GLY A 162 7.43 -19.70 16.95
CA GLY A 162 7.34 -18.96 15.70
C GLY A 162 6.04 -19.17 14.95
N PHE A 163 5.74 -18.19 14.11
CA PHE A 163 4.54 -18.14 13.28
C PHE A 163 4.87 -17.49 11.94
N THR A 164 3.98 -17.69 10.97
CA THR A 164 3.99 -16.95 9.72
C THR A 164 2.92 -15.87 9.72
N VAL A 165 3.21 -14.74 9.09
CA VAL A 165 2.23 -13.70 8.76
C VAL A 165 2.34 -13.33 7.29
N ALA A 166 1.21 -13.29 6.59
CA ALA A 166 1.18 -12.82 5.21
C ALA A 166 0.85 -11.32 5.14
N ILE A 167 1.73 -10.55 4.53
CA ILE A 167 1.63 -9.09 4.37
C ILE A 167 1.51 -8.77 2.88
N ALA A 168 0.47 -8.01 2.50
CA ALA A 168 0.28 -7.62 1.11
C ALA A 168 1.42 -6.68 0.67
N LYS A 169 1.98 -6.91 -0.52
CA LYS A 169 3.09 -6.11 -1.10
C LYS A 169 2.75 -4.62 -1.28
N VAL A 170 1.45 -4.31 -1.30
CA VAL A 170 0.91 -2.95 -1.51
C VAL A 170 0.75 -2.15 -0.21
N ARG A 171 1.35 -2.58 0.90
CA ARG A 171 1.23 -1.89 2.18
C ARG A 171 2.55 -1.20 2.52
N VAL A 172 2.47 0.09 2.86
CA VAL A 172 3.65 0.90 3.23
C VAL A 172 4.47 0.28 4.37
N ILE A 173 3.82 -0.44 5.29
CA ILE A 173 4.50 -1.10 6.41
C ILE A 173 5.46 -2.24 6.00
N GLU A 174 5.35 -2.74 4.77
CA GLU A 174 6.26 -3.77 4.25
C GLU A 174 7.72 -3.28 4.24
N SER A 175 7.96 -2.02 3.88
CA SER A 175 9.32 -1.44 3.90
C SER A 175 9.91 -1.34 5.31
N MET A 176 9.07 -1.40 6.34
CA MET A 176 9.50 -1.43 7.75
C MET A 176 9.70 -2.84 8.30
N LEU A 177 9.30 -3.89 7.56
CA LEU A 177 9.31 -5.29 7.99
C LEU A 177 10.31 -6.13 7.20
N GLN A 178 11.59 -5.80 7.32
CA GLN A 178 12.69 -6.53 6.70
C GLN A 178 13.24 -7.60 7.65
N ILE A 179 14.05 -8.52 7.13
CA ILE A 179 14.72 -9.54 7.96
C ILE A 179 15.53 -8.84 9.07
N GLY A 180 15.31 -9.26 10.31
CA GLY A 180 15.94 -8.69 11.50
C GLY A 180 15.14 -7.56 12.18
N ASP A 181 14.10 -7.02 11.53
CA ASP A 181 13.22 -6.02 12.14
C ASP A 181 12.32 -6.64 13.21
N HIS A 182 11.93 -5.79 14.17
CA HIS A 182 11.09 -6.16 15.29
C HIS A 182 9.73 -5.45 15.20
N PHE A 183 8.70 -6.12 15.69
CA PHE A 183 7.33 -5.61 15.71
C PHE A 183 6.56 -6.23 16.88
N VAL A 184 5.32 -5.78 17.10
CA VAL A 184 4.39 -6.41 18.04
C VAL A 184 3.18 -6.94 17.29
N LEU A 185 2.81 -8.20 17.55
CA LEU A 185 1.55 -8.77 17.11
C LEU A 185 0.54 -8.72 18.26
N ASN A 186 -0.49 -7.90 18.11
CA ASN A 186 -1.57 -7.73 19.09
C ASN A 186 -2.75 -8.62 18.70
N VAL A 187 -3.11 -9.58 19.54
CA VAL A 187 -4.27 -10.46 19.37
C VAL A 187 -5.52 -9.73 19.85
N LEU A 188 -6.57 -9.67 19.02
CA LEU A 188 -7.81 -9.01 19.43
C LEU A 188 -8.79 -9.99 20.08
N GLU A 189 -9.54 -9.49 21.05
CA GLU A 189 -10.57 -10.23 21.79
C GLU A 189 -11.90 -10.23 21.03
N GLU A 190 -12.59 -11.37 21.00
CA GLU A 190 -13.95 -11.47 20.48
C GLU A 190 -14.89 -10.51 21.24
N GLY A 191 -15.84 -9.90 20.53
CA GLY A 191 -16.70 -8.86 21.12
C GLY A 191 -16.07 -7.48 21.31
N ASN A 192 -14.73 -7.34 21.32
CA ASN A 192 -14.03 -6.07 21.56
C ASN A 192 -12.99 -5.69 20.47
N TYR A 193 -13.13 -6.23 19.26
CA TYR A 193 -12.21 -5.97 18.15
C TYR A 193 -12.69 -4.91 17.15
N LYS A 194 -13.99 -4.55 17.16
CA LYS A 194 -14.64 -3.82 16.05
C LYS A 194 -14.06 -2.42 15.83
N ASP A 195 -13.79 -1.68 16.90
CA ASP A 195 -13.27 -0.32 16.80
C ASP A 195 -11.82 -0.30 16.34
N LEU A 196 -10.96 -1.14 16.92
CA LEU A 196 -9.59 -1.32 16.45
C LEU A 196 -9.54 -1.78 15.00
N LYS A 197 -10.36 -2.76 14.63
CA LYS A 197 -10.48 -3.22 13.24
C LYS A 197 -10.84 -2.07 12.31
N ARG A 198 -11.86 -1.28 12.65
CA ARG A 198 -12.28 -0.12 11.84
C ARG A 198 -11.18 0.93 11.75
N HIS A 199 -10.45 1.18 12.83
CA HIS A 199 -9.34 2.12 12.89
C HIS A 199 -8.18 1.69 11.98
N PHE A 200 -7.69 0.46 12.16
CA PHE A 200 -6.54 -0.07 11.44
C PHE A 200 -6.83 -0.55 10.01
N LEU A 201 -8.10 -0.61 9.59
CA LEU A 201 -8.48 -0.78 8.18
C LEU A 201 -8.39 0.50 7.36
N LYS A 202 -8.53 1.67 8.00
CA LYS A 202 -8.45 2.95 7.30
C LYS A 202 -7.06 3.14 6.71
N ARG A 203 -6.99 3.59 5.47
CA ARG A 203 -5.78 4.18 4.91
C ARG A 203 -5.59 5.54 5.61
N LEU A 204 -4.45 5.74 6.26
CA LEU A 204 -4.13 7.06 6.80
C LEU A 204 -3.32 7.86 5.79
N LEU A 205 -3.58 9.15 5.76
CA LEU A 205 -2.80 10.11 5.00
C LEU A 205 -1.44 10.32 5.68
N PRO A 206 -0.39 10.68 4.92
CA PRO A 206 0.91 11.04 5.48
C PRO A 206 0.80 12.10 6.57
N GLY A 207 1.62 11.98 7.62
CA GLY A 207 1.67 12.92 8.74
C GLY A 207 0.59 12.75 9.81
N TYR A 208 -0.39 11.84 9.62
CA TYR A 208 -1.37 11.53 10.67
C TYR A 208 -0.83 10.47 11.64
N ASP A 209 -1.02 10.70 12.92
CA ASP A 209 -0.70 9.73 13.96
C ASP A 209 -1.62 8.49 13.84
N ARG A 210 -1.00 7.34 13.54
CA ARG A 210 -1.69 6.05 13.41
C ARG A 210 -2.34 5.59 14.70
N PHE A 211 -1.88 6.07 15.85
CA PHE A 211 -2.35 5.67 17.17
C PHE A 211 -3.16 6.76 17.85
N ALA A 212 -3.56 7.82 17.13
CA ALA A 212 -4.44 8.85 17.67
C ALA A 212 -5.72 8.24 18.26
N ASN A 213 -5.99 8.54 19.54
CA ASN A 213 -7.09 7.99 20.33
C ASN A 213 -7.05 6.46 20.57
N ILE A 214 -5.89 5.83 20.39
CA ILE A 214 -5.65 4.43 20.71
C ILE A 214 -4.69 4.37 21.90
N ASN A 215 -5.13 3.76 22.99
CA ASN A 215 -4.27 3.58 24.16
C ASN A 215 -3.20 2.52 23.86
N THR A 216 -1.94 2.91 24.05
CA THR A 216 -0.78 2.05 23.82
C THR A 216 0.17 2.04 25.01
N GLN A 217 0.96 0.98 25.10
CA GLN A 217 2.17 0.89 25.92
C GLN A 217 3.37 0.64 24.99
N THR A 218 4.57 1.01 25.40
CA THR A 218 5.78 0.74 24.63
C THR A 218 6.35 -0.63 25.02
N ALA A 219 6.54 -1.50 24.03
CA ALA A 219 7.19 -2.80 24.21
C ALA A 219 8.70 -2.67 24.44
N GLN A 220 9.39 -3.76 24.80
CA GLN A 220 10.86 -3.75 24.93
C GLN A 220 11.55 -3.44 23.59
N ASN A 221 10.98 -3.93 22.48
CA ASN A 221 11.45 -3.61 21.13
C ASN A 221 11.04 -2.19 20.63
N GLY A 222 10.42 -1.37 21.49
CA GLY A 222 9.99 0.00 21.17
C GLY A 222 8.68 0.11 20.39
N SER A 223 8.10 -1.00 19.91
CA SER A 223 6.85 -0.99 19.16
C SER A 223 5.62 -0.86 20.06
N PRO A 224 4.51 -0.26 19.57
CA PRO A 224 3.31 -0.07 20.41
C PRO A 224 2.57 -1.38 20.72
N ILE A 225 2.28 -1.63 21.99
CA ILE A 225 1.32 -2.65 22.45
C ILE A 225 -0.04 -1.98 22.63
N LEU A 226 -1.10 -2.55 22.06
CA LEU A 226 -2.47 -2.04 22.24
C LEU A 226 -3.00 -2.49 23.60
N THR A 227 -3.34 -1.56 24.50
CA THR A 227 -3.73 -1.92 25.87
C THR A 227 -5.04 -2.71 25.95
N SER A 228 -5.89 -2.59 24.93
CA SER A 228 -7.15 -3.33 24.80
C SER A 228 -7.01 -4.68 24.09
N ALA A 229 -5.80 -5.09 23.69
CA ALA A 229 -5.56 -6.40 23.08
C ALA A 229 -5.74 -7.54 24.10
N LEU A 230 -6.20 -8.69 23.62
CA LEU A 230 -6.31 -9.93 24.37
C LEU A 230 -4.94 -10.43 24.84
N ALA A 231 -3.97 -10.39 23.92
CA ALA A 231 -2.60 -10.77 24.14
C ALA A 231 -1.69 -9.96 23.20
N TYR A 232 -0.40 -9.91 23.51
CA TYR A 232 0.62 -9.37 22.61
C TYR A 232 1.84 -10.27 22.57
N MET A 233 2.55 -10.22 21.45
CA MET A 233 3.83 -10.87 21.24
C MET A 233 4.81 -9.86 20.65
N GLU A 234 5.99 -9.73 21.25
CA GLU A 234 7.13 -9.05 20.65
C GLU A 234 7.85 -10.04 19.75
N CYS A 235 8.01 -9.66 18.48
CA CYS A 235 8.39 -10.57 17.42
C CYS A 235 9.57 -10.01 16.63
N LYS A 236 10.33 -10.92 16.03
CA LYS A 236 11.41 -10.61 15.08
C LYS A 236 11.18 -11.32 13.75
N VAL A 237 11.38 -10.62 12.64
CA VAL A 237 11.32 -11.21 11.30
C VAL A 237 12.59 -12.02 11.04
N ILE A 238 12.43 -13.32 10.75
CA ILE A 238 13.55 -14.24 10.54
C ILE A 238 13.74 -14.56 9.06
N ASN A 239 12.65 -14.70 8.30
CA ASN A 239 12.72 -14.99 6.88
C ASN A 239 11.50 -14.41 6.15
N ILE A 240 11.65 -14.15 4.85
CA ILE A 240 10.61 -13.61 3.98
C ILE A 240 10.56 -14.43 2.70
N MET A 241 9.40 -15.00 2.41
CA MET A 241 9.11 -15.70 1.17
C MET A 241 8.20 -14.84 0.29
N GLU A 242 8.61 -14.59 -0.94
CA GLU A 242 7.80 -13.85 -1.91
C GLU A 242 6.71 -14.75 -2.52
N CYS A 243 5.46 -14.28 -2.48
CA CYS A 243 4.33 -14.86 -3.21
C CYS A 243 3.84 -13.86 -4.28
N SER A 244 2.76 -14.20 -4.99
CA SER A 244 2.24 -13.36 -6.08
C SER A 244 1.97 -11.90 -5.64
N ASP A 245 1.10 -11.71 -4.64
CA ASP A 245 0.66 -10.40 -4.16
C ASP A 245 0.94 -10.14 -2.67
N HIS A 246 1.53 -11.13 -1.97
CA HIS A 246 1.91 -11.05 -0.57
C HIS A 246 3.36 -11.50 -0.36
N PHE A 247 3.96 -11.07 0.75
CA PHE A 247 5.10 -11.73 1.37
C PHE A 247 4.60 -12.60 2.51
N ILE A 248 5.13 -13.83 2.64
CA ILE A 248 4.96 -14.66 3.84
C ILE A 248 6.21 -14.49 4.69
N MET A 249 6.05 -13.86 5.84
CA MET A 249 7.14 -13.62 6.78
C MET A 249 7.09 -14.70 7.86
N TYR A 250 8.21 -15.40 8.09
CA TYR A 250 8.40 -16.24 9.26
C TYR A 250 9.01 -15.40 10.38
N CYS A 251 8.38 -15.45 11.56
CA CYS A 251 8.73 -14.61 12.69
C CYS A 251 8.90 -15.46 13.94
N SER A 252 9.92 -15.13 14.75
CA SER A 252 10.08 -15.69 16.09
C SER A 252 9.46 -14.77 17.13
N VAL A 253 8.87 -15.36 18.17
CA VAL A 253 8.38 -14.66 19.35
C VAL A 253 9.49 -14.59 20.39
N GLU A 254 9.78 -13.40 20.89
CA GLU A 254 10.85 -13.13 21.85
C GLU A 254 10.32 -12.76 23.24
N ASN A 255 9.13 -12.13 23.30
CA ASN A 255 8.43 -11.80 24.54
C ASN A 255 6.91 -11.79 24.29
N GLY A 256 6.09 -11.84 25.32
CA GLY A 256 4.64 -11.74 25.17
C GLY A 256 3.87 -11.97 26.47
N ARG A 257 2.60 -11.55 26.46
CA ARG A 257 1.69 -11.75 27.60
C ARG A 257 0.25 -11.87 27.12
N VAL A 258 -0.53 -12.69 27.83
CA VAL A 258 -1.99 -12.66 27.76
C VAL A 258 -2.51 -11.64 28.77
N SER A 259 -3.24 -10.63 28.31
CA SER A 259 -3.80 -9.58 29.15
C SER A 259 -5.14 -9.97 29.76
N LYS A 260 -5.91 -10.83 29.10
CA LYS A 260 -7.22 -11.33 29.57
C LYS A 260 -7.29 -12.86 29.44
N PRO A 261 -6.93 -13.63 30.49
CA PRO A 261 -6.80 -15.08 30.42
C PRO A 261 -8.07 -15.82 29.96
N GLU A 262 -9.24 -15.31 30.34
CA GLU A 262 -10.54 -15.90 30.01
C GLU A 262 -11.11 -15.43 28.67
N GLY A 263 -10.44 -14.47 28.02
CA GLY A 263 -10.87 -13.92 26.74
C GLY A 263 -10.58 -14.88 25.59
N ILE A 264 -11.47 -14.91 24.59
CA ILE A 264 -11.27 -15.70 23.38
C ILE A 264 -10.83 -14.82 22.21
N THR A 265 -9.97 -15.35 21.35
CA THR A 265 -9.47 -14.63 20.16
C THR A 265 -10.60 -14.34 19.20
N ALA A 266 -10.66 -13.11 18.70
CA ALA A 266 -11.61 -12.72 17.68
C ALA A 266 -11.37 -13.47 16.37
N VAL A 267 -12.44 -13.96 15.75
CA VAL A 267 -12.34 -14.73 14.50
C VAL A 267 -12.89 -13.96 13.30
N ARG A 268 -12.11 -13.95 12.22
CA ARG A 268 -12.52 -13.42 10.92
C ARG A 268 -13.18 -14.52 10.10
N HIS A 269 -14.49 -14.43 9.96
CA HIS A 269 -15.24 -15.24 9.00
C HIS A 269 -15.38 -14.52 7.66
N ARG A 270 -14.98 -15.20 6.57
CA ARG A 270 -15.11 -14.70 5.20
C ARG A 270 -16.14 -15.53 4.43
N LYS A 271 -16.80 -14.89 3.46
CA LYS A 271 -17.67 -15.58 2.49
C LYS A 271 -16.94 -15.89 1.18
N VAL A 272 -15.88 -15.13 0.86
CA VAL A 272 -15.12 -15.22 -0.39
C VAL A 272 -13.62 -14.95 -0.12
N GLY A 273 -12.77 -15.70 -0.80
CA GLY A 273 -11.31 -15.77 -0.69
C GLY A 273 -10.51 -14.67 -1.39
N ASN A 274 -11.15 -13.76 -2.12
CA ASN A 274 -10.47 -12.80 -3.01
C ASN A 274 -10.17 -11.38 -2.45
N TYR A 275 -10.37 -11.12 -1.15
CA TYR A 275 -10.02 -9.84 -0.51
C TYR A 275 -9.45 -10.03 0.91
N TYR A 276 -8.36 -9.34 1.22
CA TYR A 276 -7.78 -9.29 2.57
C TYR A 276 -8.28 -8.09 3.37
#